data_AF-A0AA86WS29-F1
#
_entry.id   AF-A0AA86WS29-F1
#
_cell.length_a   1.000
_cell.length_b   1.000
_cell.length_c   1.000
_cell.angle_alpha   90.00
_cell.angle_beta   90.00
_cell.angle_gamma   90.00
#
_symmetry.space_group_name_H-M   'P 1'
#
loop_
_entity.id
_entity.type
_entity.pdbx_description
1 polymer ?
#
loop_
_entity_poly.entity_id
_entity_poly.type
_entity_poly.pdbx_seq_one_letter_code
_entity_poly.pdbx_strand_id
1 'polypeptide(L)'
;MTLATHCEWPCIGELQINRVLPDPSEQWTTVKVPLQCFEQAGMSFQRMSTPFLMFSEQSVEFDLGRVRIVPNSSGTPEDAVDCSEVLGSVDLNN
;
A
#
# COMPACT_ATOMS: atom_id res chain seq x y z
N MET A 1 -7.32 7.24 3.00
CA MET A 1 -6.93 6.02 3.75
C MET A 1 -5.50 5.71 3.38
N THR A 2 -4.69 5.31 4.34
CA THR A 2 -3.28 5.03 4.11
C THR A 2 -3.01 3.56 4.32
N LEU A 3 -2.38 2.95 3.32
CA LEU A 3 -1.75 1.64 3.47
C LEU A 3 -0.25 1.88 3.67
N ALA A 4 0.31 1.27 4.71
CA ALA A 4 1.68 1.52 5.09
C ALA A 4 2.45 0.25 5.45
N THR A 5 3.75 0.33 5.22
CA THR A 5 4.77 -0.59 5.74
C THR A 5 5.83 0.25 6.44
N HIS A 6 6.20 -0.07 7.67
CA HIS A 6 7.17 0.72 8.44
C HIS A 6 8.37 -0.10 8.87
N CYS A 7 9.45 0.60 9.23
CA CYS A 7 10.47 0.07 10.12
C CYS A 7 10.82 1.06 11.23
N GLU A 8 11.84 0.74 12.02
CA GLU A 8 12.49 1.74 12.86
C GLU A 8 13.06 2.86 12.00
N TRP A 9 12.78 4.11 12.40
CA TRP A 9 13.17 5.33 11.69
C TRP A 9 14.60 5.25 11.11
N PRO A 10 14.84 5.73 9.88
CA PRO A 10 14.00 6.62 9.05
C PRO A 10 13.26 5.94 7.89
N CYS A 11 12.77 4.68 8.01
CA CYS A 11 12.06 4.06 6.88
C CYS A 11 10.54 3.96 7.08
N ILE A 12 9.83 4.56 6.13
CA ILE A 12 8.38 4.64 6.07
C ILE A 12 8.01 4.45 4.59
N GLY A 13 7.11 3.52 4.30
CA GLY A 13 6.45 3.42 3.01
C GLY A 13 4.97 3.63 3.21
N GLU A 14 4.44 4.77 2.77
CA GLU A 14 3.03 5.12 2.88
C GLU A 14 2.44 5.37 1.50
N LEU A 15 1.27 4.76 1.25
CA LEU A 15 0.55 4.84 -0.02
C LEU A 15 -0.90 5.28 0.22
N GLN A 16 -1.38 6.17 -0.64
CA GLN A 16 -2.75 6.69 -0.66
C GLN A 16 -3.69 5.67 -1.33
N ILE A 17 -4.01 4.59 -0.60
CA ILE A 17 -4.70 3.43 -1.16
C ILE A 17 -6.16 3.70 -1.54
N ASN A 18 -6.81 4.70 -0.97
CA ASN A 18 -8.22 5.00 -1.25
C ASN A 18 -8.51 5.38 -2.70
N ARG A 19 -7.49 5.68 -3.51
CA ARG A 19 -7.65 6.00 -4.94
C ARG A 19 -7.89 4.76 -5.81
N VAL A 20 -7.57 3.57 -5.29
CA VAL A 20 -7.60 2.30 -6.04
C VAL A 20 -8.42 1.22 -5.35
N LEU A 21 -9.10 1.57 -4.24
CA LEU A 21 -10.05 0.65 -3.61
C LEU A 21 -11.27 0.46 -4.51
N PRO A 22 -11.85 -0.75 -4.56
CA PRO A 22 -13.07 -1.00 -5.30
C PRO A 22 -14.24 -0.23 -4.70
N ASP A 23 -15.28 -0.03 -5.50
CA ASP A 23 -16.58 0.44 -4.98
C ASP A 23 -17.12 -0.53 -3.92
N PRO A 24 -17.87 -0.03 -2.91
CA PRO A 24 -18.48 -0.88 -1.90
C PRO A 24 -19.33 -2.01 -2.51
N SER A 25 -19.05 -3.24 -2.10
CA SER A 25 -19.68 -4.44 -2.63
C SER A 25 -19.62 -5.58 -1.62
N GLU A 26 -20.57 -6.52 -1.71
CA GLU A 26 -20.53 -7.78 -0.96
C GLU A 26 -19.51 -8.78 -1.55
N GLN A 27 -18.96 -8.49 -2.73
CA GLN A 27 -17.99 -9.36 -3.41
C GLN A 27 -16.56 -9.03 -3.01
N TRP A 28 -15.77 -10.05 -2.71
CA TRP A 28 -14.34 -9.91 -2.42
C TRP A 28 -13.56 -9.52 -3.68
N THR A 29 -12.77 -8.44 -3.57
CA THR A 29 -11.82 -8.04 -4.62
C THR A 29 -10.40 -8.11 -4.06
N THR A 30 -9.47 -8.65 -4.85
CA THR A 30 -8.04 -8.69 -4.48
C THR A 30 -7.33 -7.48 -5.08
N VAL A 31 -6.82 -6.59 -4.23
CA VAL A 31 -5.96 -5.47 -4.65
C VAL A 31 -4.51 -5.93 -4.59
N LYS A 32 -3.79 -5.82 -5.72
CA LYS A 32 -2.37 -6.16 -5.81
C LYS A 32 -1.54 -4.88 -5.84
N VAL A 33 -0.78 -4.65 -4.79
CA VAL A 33 0.10 -3.47 -4.68
C VAL A 33 1.55 -3.92 -4.87
N PRO A 34 2.26 -3.42 -5.90
CA PRO A 34 3.69 -3.72 -6.06
C PRO A 34 4.48 -3.21 -4.86
N LEU A 35 5.36 -4.05 -4.29
CA LEU A 35 6.24 -3.64 -3.19
C LEU A 35 7.14 -2.46 -3.57
N GLN A 36 7.49 -2.35 -4.85
CA GLN A 36 8.28 -1.24 -5.39
C GLN A 36 7.63 0.13 -5.15
N CYS A 37 6.30 0.22 -5.06
CA CYS A 37 5.65 1.50 -4.73
C CYS A 37 6.01 1.96 -3.31
N PHE A 38 6.13 1.04 -2.36
CA PHE A 38 6.59 1.36 -1.00
C PHE A 38 8.08 1.72 -1.00
N GLU A 39 8.92 1.06 -1.80
CA GLU A 39 10.34 1.44 -1.93
C GLU A 39 10.49 2.87 -2.48
N GLN A 40 9.69 3.23 -3.48
CA GLN A 40 9.64 4.59 -4.02
C GLN A 40 9.17 5.62 -2.98
N ALA A 41 8.31 5.21 -2.04
CA ALA A 41 7.87 6.04 -0.93
C ALA A 41 8.90 6.16 0.22
N GLY A 42 10.02 5.41 0.18
CA GLY A 42 11.09 5.46 1.18
C GLY A 42 11.25 4.20 2.05
N MET A 43 10.53 3.13 1.75
CA MET A 43 10.63 1.87 2.50
C MET A 43 11.95 1.13 2.23
N SER A 44 12.51 0.53 3.28
CA SER A 44 13.60 -0.45 3.18
C SER A 44 13.14 -1.83 3.67
N PHE A 45 12.84 -2.73 2.74
CA PHE A 45 12.33 -4.08 3.09
C PHE A 45 13.33 -4.92 3.91
N GLN A 46 14.63 -4.64 3.83
CA GLN A 46 15.65 -5.29 4.67
C GLN A 46 15.51 -4.94 6.15
N ARG A 47 14.85 -3.82 6.46
CA ARG A 47 14.69 -3.30 7.83
C ARG A 47 13.25 -3.39 8.32
N MET A 48 12.30 -3.84 7.48
CA MET A 48 10.87 -3.85 7.77
C MET A 48 10.55 -4.55 9.09
N SER A 49 9.85 -3.85 9.97
CA SER A 49 9.34 -4.41 11.24
C SER A 49 7.82 -4.46 11.29
N THR A 50 7.14 -3.58 10.54
CA THR A 50 5.68 -3.54 10.43
C THR A 50 5.28 -3.81 8.98
N PRO A 51 4.95 -5.07 8.62
CA PRO A 51 4.70 -5.47 7.24
C PRO A 51 3.35 -5.01 6.68
N PHE A 52 2.41 -4.67 7.55
CA PHE A 52 1.08 -4.19 7.17
C PHE A 52 0.54 -3.27 8.25
N LEU A 53 0.17 -2.07 7.84
CA LEU A 53 -0.59 -1.12 8.63
C LEU A 53 -1.60 -0.46 7.69
N MET A 54 -2.86 -0.36 8.12
CA MET A 54 -3.88 0.39 7.40
C MET A 54 -4.60 1.29 8.39
N PHE A 55 -4.72 2.57 8.04
CA PHE A 55 -5.35 3.55 8.91
C PHE A 55 -6.07 4.63 8.10
N SER A 56 -6.95 5.34 8.79
CA SER A 56 -7.77 6.41 8.23
C SER A 56 -7.95 7.52 9.25
N GLU A 57 -8.06 8.75 8.77
CA GLU A 57 -8.40 9.90 9.61
C GLU A 57 -9.89 9.93 9.96
N GLN A 58 -10.72 9.43 9.04
CA GLN A 58 -12.18 9.33 9.19
C GLN A 58 -12.59 7.89 9.46
N SER A 59 -13.76 7.70 10.07
CA SER A 59 -14.36 6.39 10.28
C SER A 59 -14.62 5.68 8.95
N VAL A 60 -14.28 4.41 8.89
CA VAL A 60 -14.51 3.54 7.74
C VAL A 60 -14.82 2.12 8.24
N GLU A 61 -15.66 1.41 7.50
CA GLU A 61 -15.98 0.01 7.75
C GLU A 61 -15.76 -0.78 6.45
N PHE A 62 -14.98 -1.85 6.53
CA PHE A 62 -14.72 -2.77 5.43
C PHE A 62 -14.17 -4.08 5.99
N ASP A 63 -14.36 -5.16 5.25
CA ASP A 63 -13.77 -6.45 5.56
C ASP A 63 -12.41 -6.60 4.89
N LEU A 64 -11.44 -7.15 5.63
CA LEU A 64 -10.09 -7.42 5.13
C LEU A 64 -9.75 -8.90 5.33
N GLY A 65 -9.15 -9.51 4.31
CA GLY A 65 -8.72 -10.91 4.38
C GLY A 65 -7.55 -11.21 3.46
N ARG A 66 -6.85 -12.32 3.73
CA ARG A 66 -5.78 -12.89 2.89
C ARG A 66 -4.64 -11.91 2.56
N VAL A 67 -4.25 -11.07 3.51
CA VAL A 67 -3.07 -10.20 3.38
C VAL A 67 -1.81 -11.06 3.30
N ARG A 68 -1.02 -10.88 2.23
CA ARG A 68 0.20 -11.65 1.99
C ARG A 68 1.19 -10.87 1.15
N ILE A 69 2.47 -11.04 1.48
CA ILE A 69 3.57 -10.66 0.59
C ILE A 69 3.87 -11.86 -0.31
N VAL A 70 3.92 -11.65 -1.61
CA VAL A 70 4.04 -12.73 -2.60
C VAL A 70 5.24 -12.44 -3.49
N PRO A 71 6.25 -13.33 -3.52
CA PRO A 71 7.31 -13.22 -4.51
C PRO A 71 6.72 -13.44 -5.91
N ASN A 72 7.03 -12.56 -6.85
CA ASN A 72 6.62 -12.73 -8.24
C ASN A 72 7.84 -12.72 -9.16
N SER A 73 8.31 -13.92 -9.52
CA SER A 73 9.43 -14.10 -10.44
C SER A 73 9.08 -13.75 -11.89
N SER A 74 7.79 -13.62 -12.22
CA SER A 74 7.30 -13.34 -13.57
C SER A 74 7.09 -11.84 -13.84
N GLY A 75 7.48 -10.95 -12.92
CA GLY A 75 7.30 -9.50 -13.04
C GLY A 75 6.04 -8.98 -12.35
N THR A 76 5.67 -7.72 -12.59
CA THR A 76 4.46 -7.11 -12.01
C THR A 76 3.20 -7.64 -12.73
N PRO A 77 2.17 -8.13 -12.01
CA PRO A 77 0.90 -8.54 -12.63
C PRO A 77 0.22 -7.39 -13.39
N GLU A 78 -0.48 -7.70 -14.49
CA GLU A 78 -1.19 -6.70 -15.30
C GLU A 78 -2.31 -5.99 -14.53
N ASP A 79 -2.92 -6.66 -13.55
CA ASP A 79 -3.97 -6.14 -12.68
C ASP A 79 -3.41 -5.56 -11.37
N ALA A 80 -2.11 -5.31 -11.30
CA ALA A 80 -1.51 -4.61 -10.18
C ALA A 80 -1.72 -3.09 -10.30
N VAL A 81 -1.84 -2.45 -9.15
CA VAL A 81 -1.93 -0.99 -9.02
C VAL A 81 -0.69 -0.33 -9.62
N ASP A 82 -0.89 0.74 -10.40
CA ASP A 82 0.20 1.60 -10.85
C ASP A 82 0.68 2.49 -9.68
N CYS A 83 1.99 2.54 -9.43
CA CYS A 83 2.53 3.32 -8.32
C CYS A 83 2.15 4.81 -8.41
N SER A 84 2.01 5.36 -9.61
CA SER A 84 1.63 6.76 -9.81
C SER A 84 0.23 7.09 -9.26
N GLU A 85 -0.67 6.11 -9.16
CA GLU A 85 -2.01 6.32 -8.60
C GLU A 85 -1.97 6.46 -7.08
N VAL A 86 -1.06 5.73 -6.42
CA VAL A 86 -1.04 5.60 -4.95
C VAL A 86 0.10 6.36 -4.26
N LEU A 87 1.11 6.79 -5.01
CA LEU A 87 2.12 7.70 -4.48
C LEU A 87 1.46 9.05 -4.16
N GLY A 88 1.69 9.55 -2.95
CA GLY A 88 1.29 10.90 -2.58
C GLY A 88 1.95 11.93 -3.48
N SER A 89 1.26 13.02 -3.79
CA SER A 89 1.96 14.24 -4.22
C SER A 89 2.90 14.61 -3.08
N VAL A 90 4.19 14.72 -3.37
CA VAL A 90 5.13 15.29 -2.40
C VAL A 90 4.67 16.73 -2.16
N ASP A 91 4.04 16.99 -1.01
CA ASP A 91 3.79 18.35 -0.57
C ASP A 91 5.16 18.93 -0.16
N LEU A 92 5.85 19.51 -1.14
CA LEU A 92 7.14 20.21 -1.00
C LEU A 92 7.04 21.53 -0.19
N ASN A 93 6.03 21.67 0.67
CA ASN A 93 5.79 22.85 1.48
C ASN A 93 5.89 22.53 2.98
N ASN A 94 7.11 22.17 3.41
CA ASN A 94 7.60 22.54 4.73
C ASN A 94 9.11 22.75 4.70
#